data_AF-A0AAU9WN39-F1
#
_entry.id   AF-A0AAU9WN39-F1
#
_cell.length_a   1.000
_cell.length_b   1.000
_cell.length_c   1.000
_cell.angle_alpha   90.00
_cell.angle_beta   90.00
_cell.angle_gamma   90.00
#
_symmetry.space_group_name_H-M   'P 1'
#
loop_
_entity.id
_entity.type
_entity.pdbx_description
1 polymer ?
#
loop_
_entity_poly.entity_id
_entity_poly.type
_entity_poly.pdbx_seq_one_letter_code
_entity_poly.pdbx_strand_id
1 'polypeptide(L)'
;MSSLVRVCATVFLFYACGLYGSHMTTKAADACAQALRALERKMLKRFDKLEDGVSKCCRPPPKETYASCREIYLSHNFHKSAGNKAYSLKTRGGKIPVYCHMTRNGIGKCGGGGWTLVMKIDGHKQTFHYDSSYWTKKTSFNPQGGATGFDYRQTKLPTYWSTPFSKICLAMKLGTEMRSFVVHMRANSLHSLIADGKYRKTSKGRDTWKSLIGRRASLQEHCNREGFNVMSDSGPGSSKARIGILSNNENNCWSCDSRIGFGTGSPKWRFLNSNTCGNSHGYDAKVQIKTMGYILVQ
;
A
#
# COMPACT_ATOMS: atom_id res chain seq x y z
N MET A 1 40.82 -4.55 40.41
CA MET A 1 39.77 -5.57 40.18
C MET A 1 39.69 -5.88 38.70
N SER A 2 39.96 -7.13 38.31
CA SER A 2 39.96 -7.56 36.90
C SER A 2 38.57 -7.44 36.27
N SER A 3 38.50 -7.22 34.95
CA SER A 3 37.24 -7.15 34.18
C SER A 3 36.35 -8.38 34.38
N LEU A 4 36.97 -9.54 34.65
CA LEU A 4 36.28 -10.81 34.90
C LEU A 4 35.45 -10.79 36.20
N VAL A 5 35.99 -10.19 37.28
CA VAL A 5 35.32 -10.08 38.58
C VAL A 5 34.08 -9.17 38.48
N ARG A 6 34.18 -8.09 37.70
CA ARG A 6 33.04 -7.18 37.46
C ARG A 6 31.93 -7.86 36.65
N VAL A 7 32.28 -8.65 35.64
CA VAL A 7 31.30 -9.40 34.84
C VAL A 7 30.59 -10.45 35.68
N CYS A 8 31.33 -11.24 36.47
CA CYS A 8 30.75 -12.26 37.34
C CYS A 8 29.80 -11.65 38.39
N ALA A 9 30.19 -10.55 39.04
CA ALA A 9 29.33 -9.87 40.02
C ALA A 9 28.04 -9.33 39.38
N THR A 10 28.12 -8.82 38.14
CA THR A 10 26.94 -8.29 37.43
C THR A 10 25.99 -9.43 37.04
N VAL A 11 26.52 -10.56 36.55
CA VAL A 11 25.73 -11.75 36.18
C VAL A 11 25.04 -12.36 37.40
N PHE A 12 25.73 -12.45 38.55
CA PHE A 12 25.15 -12.92 39.81
C PHE A 12 23.99 -12.02 40.29
N LEU A 13 24.14 -10.69 40.18
CA LEU A 13 23.08 -9.73 40.51
C LEU A 13 21.85 -9.90 39.62
N PHE A 14 22.03 -10.13 38.32
CA PHE A 14 20.92 -10.39 37.39
C PHE A 14 20.22 -11.73 37.66
N TYR A 15 20.99 -12.78 37.96
CA TYR A 15 20.46 -14.11 38.29
C TYR A 15 19.65 -14.08 39.60
N ALA A 16 20.14 -13.36 40.62
CA ALA A 16 19.43 -13.16 41.88
C ALA A 16 18.11 -12.37 41.71
N CYS A 17 18.08 -11.34 40.85
CA CYS A 17 16.84 -10.59 40.59
C CYS A 17 15.78 -11.38 39.80
N GLY A 18 16.20 -12.29 38.90
CA GLY A 18 15.28 -13.12 38.13
C GLY A 18 14.62 -14.24 38.95
N LEU A 19 15.29 -14.74 39.99
CA LEU A 19 14.81 -15.85 40.81
C LEU A 19 14.05 -15.42 42.07
N TYR A 20 14.32 -14.24 42.64
CA TYR A 20 13.81 -13.84 43.97
C TYR A 20 13.04 -12.50 44.02
N GLY A 21 12.60 -11.97 42.88
CA GLY A 21 12.01 -10.62 42.77
C GLY A 21 10.81 -10.32 43.68
N SER A 22 10.06 -11.33 44.14
CA SER A 22 8.91 -11.18 45.05
C SER A 22 9.26 -11.13 46.54
N HIS A 23 10.51 -11.39 46.93
CA HIS A 23 10.96 -11.43 48.34
C HIS A 23 12.12 -10.47 48.66
N MET A 24 12.46 -9.55 47.75
CA MET A 24 13.58 -8.61 47.95
C MET A 24 13.20 -7.46 48.89
N THR A 25 14.12 -7.13 49.80
CA THR A 25 14.03 -5.90 50.61
C THR A 25 14.13 -4.65 49.70
N THR A 26 13.51 -3.54 50.08
CA THR A 26 13.44 -2.30 49.26
C THR A 26 14.80 -1.83 48.76
N LYS A 27 15.85 -1.91 49.59
CA LYS A 27 17.23 -1.57 49.20
C LYS A 27 17.79 -2.47 48.09
N ALA A 28 17.47 -3.76 48.09
CA ALA A 28 17.95 -4.70 47.09
C ALA A 28 17.22 -4.51 45.75
N ALA A 29 15.92 -4.21 45.79
CA ALA A 29 15.14 -3.85 44.60
C ALA A 29 15.65 -2.56 43.93
N ASP A 30 15.98 -1.53 44.72
CA ASP A 30 16.55 -0.28 44.22
C ASP A 30 17.92 -0.49 43.56
N ALA A 31 18.79 -1.31 44.17
CA ALA A 31 20.07 -1.68 43.58
C ALA A 31 19.90 -2.39 42.23
N CYS A 32 18.89 -3.26 42.11
CA CYS A 32 18.59 -3.95 40.86
C CYS A 32 18.05 -3.00 39.78
N ALA A 33 17.15 -2.08 40.14
CA ALA A 33 16.63 -1.07 39.22
C ALA A 33 17.75 -0.14 38.70
N GLN A 34 18.69 0.23 39.55
CA GLN A 34 19.87 1.02 39.15
C GLN A 34 20.78 0.23 38.20
N ALA A 35 20.99 -1.07 38.45
CA ALA A 35 21.79 -1.94 37.59
C ALA A 35 21.15 -2.11 36.20
N LEU A 36 19.83 -2.30 36.12
CA LEU A 36 19.07 -2.36 34.86
C LEU A 36 19.19 -1.05 34.06
N ARG A 37 18.95 0.10 34.71
CA ARG A 37 19.12 1.42 34.07
C ARG A 37 20.56 1.66 33.61
N ALA A 38 21.55 1.17 34.34
CA ALA A 38 22.95 1.26 33.93
C ALA A 38 23.27 0.38 32.72
N LEU A 39 22.69 -0.84 32.66
CA LEU A 39 22.83 -1.73 31.50
C LEU A 39 22.13 -1.14 30.27
N GLU A 40 20.90 -0.64 30.40
CA GLU A 40 20.15 0.02 29.34
C GLU A 40 20.93 1.20 28.75
N ARG A 41 21.47 2.08 29.59
CA ARG A 41 22.34 3.19 29.15
C ARG A 41 23.60 2.72 28.44
N LYS A 42 24.22 1.63 28.90
CA LYS A 42 25.42 1.06 28.23
C LYS A 42 25.08 0.41 26.89
N MET A 43 23.93 -0.26 26.80
CA MET A 43 23.40 -0.85 25.57
C MET A 43 23.09 0.25 24.54
N LEU A 44 22.37 1.29 24.94
CA LEU A 44 22.09 2.47 24.11
C LEU A 44 23.38 3.11 23.60
N LYS A 45 24.36 3.39 24.48
CA LYS A 45 25.68 3.91 24.06
C LYS A 45 26.41 3.01 23.06
N ARG A 46 26.33 1.69 23.21
CA ARG A 46 26.92 0.74 22.25
C ARG A 46 26.18 0.75 20.92
N PHE A 47 24.85 0.84 20.95
CA PHE A 47 24.02 1.00 19.76
C PHE A 47 24.34 2.30 19.02
N ASP A 48 24.40 3.44 19.72
CA ASP A 48 24.78 4.73 19.13
C ASP A 48 26.16 4.67 18.48
N LYS A 49 27.13 4.03 19.15
CA LYS A 49 28.50 3.85 18.63
C LYS A 49 28.55 2.92 17.42
N LEU A 50 27.71 1.88 17.40
CA LEU A 50 27.55 0.97 16.27
C LEU A 50 26.90 1.71 15.09
N GLU A 51 25.88 2.52 15.33
CA GLU A 51 25.20 3.34 14.32
C GLU A 51 26.13 4.39 13.73
N ASP A 52 26.93 5.09 14.56
CA ASP A 52 27.97 6.02 14.10
C ASP A 52 29.07 5.30 13.30
N GLY A 53 29.49 4.11 13.75
CA GLY A 53 30.45 3.27 13.05
C GLY A 53 29.96 2.81 11.67
N VAL A 54 28.71 2.34 11.59
CA VAL A 54 28.06 1.95 10.33
C VAL A 54 27.87 3.16 9.40
N SER A 55 27.47 4.32 9.96
CA SER A 55 27.33 5.57 9.21
C SER A 55 28.68 6.07 8.65
N LYS A 56 29.80 5.77 9.31
CA LYS A 56 31.15 6.12 8.85
C LYS A 56 31.75 5.12 7.87
N CYS A 57 31.60 3.81 8.11
CA CYS A 57 32.23 2.78 7.27
C CYS A 57 31.49 2.50 5.96
N CYS A 58 30.18 2.71 5.91
CA CYS A 58 29.36 2.25 4.79
C CYS A 58 28.29 3.28 4.39
N ARG A 59 28.61 4.59 4.38
CA ARG A 59 27.73 5.56 3.71
C ARG A 59 27.85 5.34 2.20
N PRO A 60 26.87 4.72 1.51
CA PRO A 60 26.84 4.83 0.07
C PRO A 60 26.81 6.31 -0.29
N PRO A 61 27.47 6.74 -1.39
CA PRO A 61 27.40 8.13 -1.83
C PRO A 61 25.93 8.57 -1.86
N PRO A 62 25.60 9.78 -1.38
CA PRO A 62 24.22 10.22 -1.30
C PRO A 62 23.58 10.07 -2.68
N LYS A 63 22.60 9.16 -2.81
CA LYS A 63 21.87 9.03 -4.07
C LYS A 63 21.16 10.36 -4.31
N GLU A 64 21.63 11.12 -5.30
CA GLU A 64 21.10 12.46 -5.61
C GLU A 64 19.67 12.41 -6.14
N THR A 65 19.25 11.25 -6.64
CA THR A 65 17.93 11.07 -7.24
C THR A 65 17.34 9.71 -6.90
N TYR A 66 16.05 9.69 -6.56
CA TYR A 66 15.32 8.50 -6.18
C TYR A 66 14.26 8.18 -7.23
N ALA A 67 14.07 6.90 -7.55
CA ALA A 67 13.08 6.46 -8.54
C ALA A 67 11.73 6.07 -7.89
N SER A 68 11.71 5.89 -6.57
CA SER A 68 10.52 5.53 -5.82
C SER A 68 10.56 6.08 -4.39
N CYS A 69 9.41 6.15 -3.75
CA CYS A 69 9.28 6.53 -2.35
C CYS A 69 9.93 5.51 -1.41
N ARG A 70 9.96 4.23 -1.80
CA ARG A 70 10.61 3.18 -1.02
C ARG A 70 12.12 3.37 -0.93
N GLU A 71 12.77 3.79 -2.03
CA GLU A 71 14.20 4.10 -2.00
C GLU A 71 14.51 5.25 -1.05
N ILE A 72 13.67 6.30 -1.04
CA ILE A 72 13.81 7.42 -0.09
C ILE A 72 13.63 6.91 1.34
N TYR A 73 12.59 6.12 1.58
CA TYR A 73 12.27 5.58 2.90
C TYR A 73 13.40 4.74 3.49
N LEU A 74 14.11 3.98 2.64
CA LEU A 74 15.23 3.12 3.04
C LEU A 74 16.59 3.84 3.04
N SER A 75 16.69 5.09 2.57
CA SER A 75 17.98 5.78 2.38
C SER A 75 18.76 6.14 3.66
N HIS A 76 18.33 5.68 4.85
CA HIS A 76 18.90 5.97 6.18
C HIS A 76 19.10 7.46 6.52
N ASN A 77 18.57 8.37 5.70
CA ASN A 77 18.55 9.80 5.95
C ASN A 77 17.20 10.18 6.57
N PHE A 78 17.12 10.10 7.91
CA PHE A 78 15.89 10.36 8.67
C PHE A 78 15.27 11.73 8.36
N HIS A 79 16.10 12.75 8.08
CA HIS A 79 15.63 14.07 7.68
C HIS A 79 15.02 14.13 6.27
N LYS A 80 15.37 13.20 5.35
CA LYS A 80 14.84 13.15 3.97
C LYS A 80 13.56 12.34 3.82
N SER A 81 13.14 11.60 4.84
CA SER A 81 11.85 10.89 4.87
C SER A 81 10.80 11.63 5.70
N ALA A 82 10.91 12.97 5.74
CA ALA A 82 10.09 13.87 6.55
C ALA A 82 8.62 13.90 6.09
N GLY A 83 7.87 12.91 6.56
CA GLY A 83 6.41 12.85 6.50
C GLY A 83 5.83 12.55 5.12
N ASN A 84 4.51 12.49 5.10
CA ASN A 84 3.72 12.25 3.90
C ASN A 84 3.60 13.54 3.10
N LYS A 85 4.22 13.59 1.91
CA LYS A 85 4.23 14.77 1.04
C LYS A 85 4.67 14.41 -0.37
N ALA A 86 4.69 15.39 -1.27
CA ALA A 86 5.35 15.25 -2.56
C ALA A 86 6.88 15.14 -2.39
N TYR A 87 7.47 14.19 -3.09
CA TYR A 87 8.92 14.08 -3.27
C TYR A 87 9.24 14.17 -4.77
N SER A 88 10.41 14.72 -5.08
CA SER A 88 10.90 14.79 -6.45
C SER A 88 11.49 13.44 -6.84
N LEU A 89 10.75 12.67 -7.65
CA LEU A 89 11.18 11.36 -8.14
C LEU A 89 11.72 11.46 -9.57
N LYS A 90 12.87 10.82 -9.83
CA LYS A 90 13.45 10.73 -11.16
C LYS A 90 12.77 9.62 -11.95
N THR A 91 12.29 9.99 -13.13
CA THR A 91 11.71 9.09 -14.12
C THR A 91 12.48 9.23 -15.43
N ARG A 92 12.18 8.39 -16.43
CA ARG A 92 12.79 8.51 -17.76
C ARG A 92 12.53 9.87 -18.42
N GLY A 93 11.42 10.52 -18.09
CA GLY A 93 11.05 11.85 -18.60
C GLY A 93 11.48 13.02 -17.72
N GLY A 94 12.39 12.79 -16.76
CA GLY A 94 12.85 13.81 -15.82
C GLY A 94 12.28 13.67 -14.42
N LYS A 95 12.46 14.72 -13.60
CA LYS A 95 11.99 14.75 -12.21
C LYS A 95 10.54 15.23 -12.13
N ILE A 96 9.72 14.54 -11.35
CA ILE A 96 8.32 14.89 -11.13
C ILE A 96 7.97 14.88 -9.63
N PRO A 97 7.08 15.77 -9.16
CA PRO A 97 6.56 15.69 -7.80
C PRO A 97 5.57 14.52 -7.68
N VAL A 98 5.84 13.60 -6.76
CA VAL A 98 4.99 12.42 -6.50
C VAL A 98 4.73 12.32 -5.01
N TYR A 99 3.47 12.17 -4.63
CA TYR A 99 3.09 11.92 -3.26
C TYR A 99 3.64 10.58 -2.79
N CYS A 100 4.43 10.65 -1.72
CA CYS A 100 4.92 9.51 -0.99
C CYS A 100 4.25 9.42 0.37
N HIS A 101 3.74 8.24 0.70
CA HIS A 101 3.31 7.94 2.05
C HIS A 101 4.46 7.29 2.83
N MET A 102 5.15 8.09 3.62
CA MET A 102 6.34 7.71 4.38
C MET A 102 6.04 7.28 5.82
N THR A 103 4.87 7.62 6.37
CA THR A 103 4.58 7.35 7.79
C THR A 103 4.49 5.85 8.10
N ARG A 104 4.88 5.49 9.33
CA ARG A 104 4.75 4.12 9.87
C ARG A 104 3.28 3.71 10.08
N ASN A 105 2.43 4.66 10.45
CA ASN A 105 1.00 4.43 10.72
C ASN A 105 0.18 4.01 9.49
N GLY A 106 0.78 4.07 8.29
CA GLY A 106 0.28 3.39 7.11
C GLY A 106 -1.01 3.91 6.49
N ILE A 107 -1.39 3.28 5.38
CA ILE A 107 -2.63 3.55 4.65
C ILE A 107 -3.61 2.44 4.99
N GLY A 108 -4.28 2.51 6.14
CA GLY A 108 -5.19 1.46 6.61
C GLY A 108 -4.51 0.08 6.61
N LYS A 109 -5.13 -0.92 5.98
CA LYS A 109 -4.58 -2.29 5.93
C LYS A 109 -3.39 -2.46 4.97
N CYS A 110 -2.95 -1.40 4.28
CA CYS A 110 -1.70 -1.46 3.50
C CYS A 110 -0.46 -1.37 4.40
N GLY A 111 -0.57 -0.83 5.62
CA GLY A 111 0.60 -0.50 6.43
C GLY A 111 1.40 0.67 5.84
N GLY A 112 2.56 0.95 6.44
CA GLY A 112 3.44 2.08 6.08
C GLY A 112 4.65 1.69 5.24
N GLY A 113 5.57 2.65 5.07
CA GLY A 113 6.93 2.35 4.61
C GLY A 113 7.31 2.82 3.20
N GLY A 114 6.87 4.00 2.76
CA GLY A 114 7.33 4.59 1.50
C GLY A 114 6.52 4.12 0.29
N TRP A 115 5.20 4.27 0.35
CA TRP A 115 4.33 3.99 -0.79
C TRP A 115 4.46 5.08 -1.86
N THR A 116 4.61 4.66 -3.11
CA THR A 116 4.68 5.54 -4.29
C THR A 116 3.34 5.64 -4.97
N LEU A 117 2.75 6.83 -5.03
CA LEU A 117 1.52 7.05 -5.80
C LEU A 117 1.76 6.80 -7.29
N VAL A 118 0.88 6.04 -7.94
CA VAL A 118 0.91 5.82 -9.39
C VAL A 118 -0.32 6.34 -10.11
N MET A 119 -1.49 6.28 -9.46
CA MET A 119 -2.76 6.62 -10.09
C MET A 119 -3.82 6.98 -9.06
N LYS A 120 -4.69 7.90 -9.43
CA LYS A 120 -5.91 8.27 -8.71
C LYS A 120 -7.09 8.26 -9.67
N ILE A 121 -8.19 7.62 -9.31
CA ILE A 121 -9.32 7.36 -10.21
C ILE A 121 -10.60 7.87 -9.56
N ASP A 122 -11.24 8.85 -10.18
CA ASP A 122 -12.55 9.32 -9.75
C ASP A 122 -13.65 8.47 -10.40
N GLY A 123 -14.36 7.67 -9.60
CA GLY A 123 -15.44 6.79 -10.06
C GLY A 123 -16.61 7.51 -10.72
N HIS A 124 -16.70 8.84 -10.57
CA HIS A 124 -17.71 9.67 -11.23
C HIS A 124 -17.30 10.09 -12.65
N LYS A 125 -16.04 9.89 -13.04
CA LYS A 125 -15.49 10.31 -14.33
C LYS A 125 -15.18 9.12 -15.21
N GLN A 126 -15.36 9.31 -16.52
CA GLN A 126 -15.09 8.30 -17.54
C GLN A 126 -13.62 8.19 -17.95
N THR A 127 -12.75 9.09 -17.49
CA THR A 127 -11.34 9.18 -17.90
C THR A 127 -10.60 7.86 -17.79
N PHE A 128 -10.86 7.10 -16.72
CA PHE A 128 -10.22 5.82 -16.46
C PHE A 128 -11.18 4.64 -16.55
N HIS A 129 -12.21 4.75 -17.41
CA HIS A 129 -13.04 3.61 -17.80
C HIS A 129 -12.19 2.40 -18.23
N TYR A 130 -12.71 1.18 -18.12
CA TYR A 130 -11.98 -0.06 -18.46
C TYR A 130 -11.29 0.02 -19.84
N ASP A 131 -12.01 0.49 -20.86
CA ASP A 131 -11.53 0.59 -22.25
C ASP A 131 -10.64 1.82 -22.50
N SER A 132 -10.37 2.64 -21.49
CA SER A 132 -9.55 3.84 -21.64
C SER A 132 -8.13 3.50 -22.08
N SER A 133 -7.65 4.18 -23.11
CA SER A 133 -6.26 4.03 -23.58
C SER A 133 -5.23 4.45 -22.53
N TYR A 134 -5.63 5.16 -21.47
CA TYR A 134 -4.74 5.46 -20.35
C TYR A 134 -4.23 4.20 -19.63
N TRP A 135 -4.90 3.05 -19.72
CA TRP A 135 -4.40 1.81 -19.12
C TRP A 135 -3.19 1.23 -19.88
N THR A 136 -3.17 1.40 -21.21
CA THR A 136 -2.20 0.76 -22.12
C THR A 136 -1.14 1.72 -22.67
N LYS A 137 -1.40 3.03 -22.75
CA LYS A 137 -0.43 4.02 -23.22
C LYS A 137 0.48 4.51 -22.09
N LYS A 138 1.72 4.88 -22.39
CA LYS A 138 2.66 5.52 -21.43
C LYS A 138 2.48 7.04 -21.43
N THR A 139 1.24 7.49 -21.28
CA THR A 139 0.85 8.91 -21.24
C THR A 139 0.38 9.30 -19.85
N SER A 140 0.80 10.48 -19.39
CA SER A 140 0.34 11.06 -18.12
C SER A 140 -1.06 11.63 -18.26
N PHE A 141 -1.78 11.73 -17.15
CA PHE A 141 -3.01 12.51 -17.05
C PHE A 141 -2.93 13.36 -15.79
N ASN A 142 -3.11 14.67 -15.91
CA ASN A 142 -3.08 15.62 -14.79
C ASN A 142 -1.91 15.35 -13.80
N PRO A 143 -0.64 15.42 -14.22
CA PRO A 143 0.50 15.07 -13.37
C PRO A 143 0.61 15.95 -12.12
N GLN A 144 0.08 17.17 -12.15
CA GLN A 144 0.02 18.06 -10.98
C GLN A 144 -0.83 17.48 -9.84
N GLY A 145 -1.84 16.64 -10.17
CA GLY A 145 -2.60 15.89 -9.18
C GLY A 145 -1.78 14.82 -8.44
N GLY A 146 -0.56 14.52 -8.91
CA GLY A 146 0.36 13.60 -8.24
C GLY A 146 1.10 14.19 -7.04
N ALA A 147 1.14 15.51 -6.90
CA ALA A 147 1.83 16.17 -5.78
C ALA A 147 1.06 16.09 -4.45
N THR A 148 -0.24 15.81 -4.51
CA THR A 148 -1.12 15.72 -3.33
C THR A 148 -1.44 14.26 -3.00
N GLY A 149 -1.82 14.01 -1.75
CA GLY A 149 -2.17 12.67 -1.25
C GLY A 149 -3.62 12.26 -1.56
N PHE A 150 -4.40 11.97 -0.53
CA PHE A 150 -5.76 11.42 -0.66
C PHE A 150 -6.85 12.48 -0.91
N ASP A 151 -6.64 13.32 -1.93
CA ASP A 151 -7.60 14.30 -2.45
C ASP A 151 -8.44 13.73 -3.62
N TYR A 152 -9.31 14.54 -4.21
CA TYR A 152 -10.21 14.14 -5.30
C TYR A 152 -9.69 14.48 -6.71
N ARG A 153 -8.38 14.78 -6.85
CA ARG A 153 -7.79 15.16 -8.14
C ARG A 153 -7.26 13.93 -8.87
N GLN A 154 -8.08 13.34 -9.75
CA GLN A 154 -7.68 12.16 -10.54
C GLN A 154 -6.37 12.42 -11.32
N THR A 155 -5.50 11.41 -11.39
CA THR A 155 -4.16 11.54 -11.99
C THR A 155 -3.65 10.19 -12.46
N LYS A 156 -2.77 10.21 -13.45
CA LYS A 156 -1.93 9.08 -13.84
C LYS A 156 -0.51 9.59 -14.05
N LEU A 157 0.42 9.00 -13.33
CA LEU A 157 1.80 9.46 -13.25
C LEU A 157 2.74 8.54 -14.03
N PRO A 158 3.93 9.03 -14.43
CA PRO A 158 4.97 8.18 -15.00
C PRO A 158 5.40 6.99 -14.14
N THR A 159 5.27 7.11 -12.81
CA THR A 159 5.47 6.00 -11.87
C THR A 159 4.57 4.79 -12.16
N TYR A 160 3.42 4.97 -12.82
CA TYR A 160 2.57 3.88 -13.33
C TYR A 160 3.31 2.92 -14.26
N TRP A 161 4.24 3.42 -15.10
CA TRP A 161 4.98 2.61 -16.06
C TRP A 161 6.49 2.51 -15.80
N SER A 162 7.01 3.23 -14.80
CA SER A 162 8.45 3.27 -14.51
C SER A 162 8.86 2.76 -13.13
N THR A 163 7.92 2.38 -12.26
CA THR A 163 8.23 1.96 -10.88
C THR A 163 8.01 0.46 -10.68
N PRO A 164 9.09 -0.33 -10.55
CA PRO A 164 9.01 -1.72 -10.12
C PRO A 164 8.48 -1.84 -8.69
N PHE A 165 7.76 -2.91 -8.40
CA PHE A 165 7.19 -3.13 -7.06
C PHE A 165 7.01 -4.60 -6.73
N SER A 166 6.76 -4.85 -5.44
CA SER A 166 6.42 -6.13 -4.84
C SER A 166 5.05 -6.15 -4.18
N LYS A 167 4.50 -4.96 -3.88
CA LYS A 167 3.20 -4.75 -3.24
C LYS A 167 2.46 -3.62 -3.92
N ILE A 168 1.13 -3.76 -3.94
CA ILE A 168 0.19 -2.73 -4.39
C ILE A 168 -0.77 -2.44 -3.25
N CYS A 169 -0.88 -1.17 -2.88
CA CYS A 169 -1.93 -0.68 -1.99
C CYS A 169 -3.09 -0.21 -2.85
N LEU A 170 -4.24 -0.86 -2.69
CA LEU A 170 -5.50 -0.46 -3.29
C LEU A 170 -6.34 0.21 -2.20
N ALA A 171 -6.70 1.48 -2.41
CA ALA A 171 -7.51 2.24 -1.48
C ALA A 171 -8.69 2.90 -2.19
N MET A 172 -9.83 2.94 -1.53
CA MET A 172 -11.01 3.69 -1.95
C MET A 172 -11.43 4.65 -0.84
N LYS A 173 -11.85 5.84 -1.24
CA LYS A 173 -12.42 6.85 -0.35
C LYS A 173 -13.87 7.09 -0.70
N LEU A 174 -14.74 6.95 0.30
CA LEU A 174 -16.17 7.19 0.22
C LEU A 174 -16.56 8.19 1.31
N GLY A 175 -16.87 9.43 0.92
CA GLY A 175 -17.02 10.52 1.87
C GLY A 175 -15.71 10.78 2.62
N THR A 176 -15.73 10.69 3.94
CA THR A 176 -14.54 10.84 4.80
C THR A 176 -13.81 9.51 5.06
N GLU A 177 -14.46 8.36 4.79
CA GLU A 177 -13.88 7.06 5.07
C GLU A 177 -12.91 6.63 3.98
N MET A 178 -11.70 6.22 4.39
CA MET A 178 -10.72 5.61 3.51
C MET A 178 -10.51 4.16 3.92
N ARG A 179 -10.69 3.25 2.98
CA ARG A 179 -10.56 1.80 3.18
C ARG A 179 -9.57 1.26 2.17
N SER A 180 -8.75 0.30 2.60
CA SER A 180 -7.62 -0.16 1.79
C SER A 180 -7.25 -1.60 2.11
N PHE A 181 -6.53 -2.23 1.20
CA PHE A 181 -5.82 -3.49 1.43
C PHE A 181 -4.61 -3.63 0.51
N VAL A 182 -3.72 -4.55 0.86
CA VAL A 182 -2.51 -4.84 0.10
C VAL A 182 -2.63 -6.10 -0.77
N VAL A 183 -2.20 -5.99 -2.02
CA VAL A 183 -1.95 -7.12 -2.93
C VAL A 183 -0.44 -7.33 -3.01
N HIS A 184 0.01 -8.56 -2.75
CA HIS A 184 1.40 -8.97 -2.96
C HIS A 184 1.53 -9.45 -4.40
N MET A 185 2.25 -8.68 -5.22
CA MET A 185 2.43 -8.95 -6.65
C MET A 185 3.73 -8.29 -7.08
N ARG A 186 4.61 -9.06 -7.73
CA ARG A 186 5.87 -8.56 -8.28
C ARG A 186 5.69 -8.20 -9.75
N ALA A 187 6.03 -6.97 -10.13
CA ALA A 187 6.02 -6.53 -11.52
C ALA A 187 7.02 -5.40 -11.76
N ASN A 188 7.42 -5.21 -13.03
CA ASN A 188 8.31 -4.12 -13.43
C ASN A 188 7.61 -2.75 -13.39
N SER A 189 6.29 -2.74 -13.53
CA SER A 189 5.41 -1.58 -13.35
C SER A 189 3.93 -2.00 -13.45
N LEU A 190 3.01 -1.11 -13.08
CA LEU A 190 1.57 -1.39 -13.19
C LEU A 190 1.16 -1.47 -14.67
N HIS A 191 1.80 -0.66 -15.52
CA HIS A 191 1.69 -0.77 -16.97
C HIS A 191 2.04 -2.17 -17.49
N SER A 192 3.18 -2.74 -17.09
CA SER A 192 3.56 -4.09 -17.54
C SER A 192 2.60 -5.19 -17.08
N LEU A 193 1.89 -4.96 -15.96
CA LEU A 193 0.92 -5.90 -15.40
C LEU A 193 -0.46 -5.80 -16.06
N ILE A 194 -0.80 -4.65 -16.65
CA ILE A 194 -2.15 -4.38 -17.17
C ILE A 194 -2.16 -4.30 -18.70
N ALA A 195 -1.15 -3.73 -19.33
CA ALA A 195 -1.22 -3.26 -20.71
C ALA A 195 -1.37 -4.36 -21.76
N ASP A 196 -0.96 -5.59 -21.45
CA ASP A 196 -1.11 -6.74 -22.34
C ASP A 196 -2.51 -7.36 -22.33
N GLY A 197 -3.42 -6.85 -21.48
CA GLY A 197 -4.79 -7.31 -21.38
C GLY A 197 -4.96 -8.71 -20.77
N LYS A 198 -3.87 -9.38 -20.35
CA LYS A 198 -3.96 -10.75 -19.82
C LYS A 198 -4.53 -10.76 -18.40
N TYR A 199 -5.45 -11.68 -18.16
CA TYR A 199 -5.99 -11.95 -16.82
C TYR A 199 -4.90 -12.49 -15.89
N ARG A 200 -4.83 -11.95 -14.67
CA ARG A 200 -3.91 -12.44 -13.63
C ARG A 200 -4.65 -12.47 -12.31
N LYS A 201 -4.80 -13.66 -11.73
CA LYS A 201 -5.56 -13.85 -10.49
C LYS A 201 -4.89 -13.22 -9.28
N THR A 202 -5.69 -12.70 -8.36
CA THR A 202 -5.30 -12.44 -6.96
C THR A 202 -5.91 -13.50 -6.04
N SER A 203 -5.56 -13.44 -4.76
CA SER A 203 -6.08 -14.35 -3.73
C SER A 203 -6.43 -13.56 -2.48
N LYS A 204 -7.25 -12.51 -2.66
CA LYS A 204 -7.68 -11.61 -1.56
C LYS A 204 -9.02 -12.04 -0.99
N GLY A 205 -9.86 -12.67 -1.80
CA GLY A 205 -11.19 -13.10 -1.43
C GLY A 205 -12.23 -11.98 -1.49
N ARG A 206 -13.48 -12.40 -1.67
CA ARG A 206 -14.68 -11.56 -1.82
C ARG A 206 -14.82 -10.51 -0.70
N ASP A 207 -14.65 -10.92 0.55
CA ASP A 207 -14.84 -10.02 1.70
C ASP A 207 -13.80 -8.91 1.74
N THR A 208 -12.57 -9.19 1.32
CA THR A 208 -11.52 -8.17 1.20
C THR A 208 -11.91 -7.11 0.18
N TRP A 209 -12.46 -7.49 -0.97
CA TRP A 209 -12.97 -6.53 -1.95
C TRP A 209 -14.17 -5.73 -1.45
N LYS A 210 -15.16 -6.38 -0.82
CA LYS A 210 -16.29 -5.71 -0.18
C LYS A 210 -15.84 -4.72 0.90
N SER A 211 -14.74 -5.02 1.60
CA SER A 211 -14.19 -4.15 2.64
C SER A 211 -13.72 -2.79 2.13
N LEU A 212 -13.47 -2.60 0.82
CA LEU A 212 -13.19 -1.27 0.25
C LEU A 212 -14.39 -0.32 0.29
N ILE A 213 -15.60 -0.87 0.32
CA ILE A 213 -16.85 -0.13 0.26
C ILE A 213 -17.53 -0.09 1.64
N GLY A 214 -17.33 -1.13 2.45
CA GLY A 214 -17.90 -1.26 3.79
C GLY A 214 -19.29 -1.89 3.79
N ARG A 215 -20.16 -1.49 4.72
CA ARG A 215 -21.46 -2.14 4.95
C ARG A 215 -22.40 -2.08 3.74
N ARG A 216 -22.23 -1.09 2.86
CA ARG A 216 -23.04 -0.90 1.65
C ARG A 216 -22.54 -1.73 0.46
N ALA A 217 -21.46 -2.50 0.61
CA ALA A 217 -20.90 -3.32 -0.44
C ALA A 217 -21.87 -4.42 -0.87
N SER A 218 -22.10 -4.54 -2.18
CA SER A 218 -22.99 -5.54 -2.75
C SER A 218 -22.36 -6.22 -3.95
N LEU A 219 -22.38 -7.54 -3.95
CA LEU A 219 -21.95 -8.41 -5.03
C LEU A 219 -22.94 -9.57 -5.06
N GLN A 220 -23.21 -10.14 -6.23
CA GLN A 220 -23.96 -11.40 -6.35
C GLN A 220 -23.15 -12.57 -5.79
N GLU A 221 -23.81 -13.67 -5.45
CA GLU A 221 -23.28 -14.67 -4.52
C GLU A 221 -22.16 -15.54 -5.11
N HIS A 222 -22.21 -15.83 -6.41
CA HIS A 222 -21.40 -16.87 -7.03
C HIS A 222 -20.08 -16.37 -7.58
N CYS A 223 -19.82 -16.32 -8.90
CA CYS A 223 -18.48 -16.07 -9.46
C CYS A 223 -17.68 -15.05 -8.61
N ASN A 224 -16.45 -15.38 -8.24
CA ASN A 224 -15.58 -14.50 -7.44
C ASN A 224 -14.26 -14.27 -8.18
N ARG A 225 -14.34 -14.06 -9.50
CA ARG A 225 -13.15 -13.87 -10.32
C ARG A 225 -12.52 -12.53 -9.96
N GLU A 226 -11.34 -12.59 -9.35
CA GLU A 226 -10.60 -11.41 -8.91
C GLU A 226 -9.22 -11.31 -9.57
N GLY A 227 -8.69 -10.09 -9.65
CA GLY A 227 -7.32 -9.82 -10.06
C GLY A 227 -7.18 -8.67 -11.04
N PHE A 228 -6.28 -8.84 -12.01
CA PHE A 228 -5.96 -7.85 -13.05
C PHE A 228 -6.58 -8.24 -14.39
N ASN A 229 -7.06 -7.26 -15.15
CA ASN A 229 -7.77 -7.44 -16.43
C ASN A 229 -8.88 -8.50 -16.34
N VAL A 230 -9.73 -8.37 -15.32
CA VAL A 230 -10.83 -9.30 -15.10
C VAL A 230 -11.96 -8.98 -16.06
N MET A 231 -12.43 -10.00 -16.77
CA MET A 231 -13.58 -9.93 -17.66
C MET A 231 -14.47 -11.15 -17.43
N SER A 232 -15.75 -11.02 -17.76
CA SER A 232 -16.68 -12.17 -17.81
C SER A 232 -16.44 -12.98 -19.09
N ASP A 233 -16.79 -14.27 -19.08
CA ASP A 233 -16.52 -15.18 -20.20
C ASP A 233 -17.43 -14.93 -21.42
N SER A 234 -18.62 -14.35 -21.22
CA SER A 234 -19.52 -13.99 -22.33
C SER A 234 -19.01 -12.84 -23.21
N GLY A 235 -17.77 -12.39 -23.00
CA GLY A 235 -17.10 -11.44 -23.87
C GLY A 235 -17.39 -9.97 -23.58
N PRO A 236 -17.27 -9.09 -24.59
CA PRO A 236 -17.14 -7.65 -24.39
C PRO A 236 -18.34 -6.95 -23.75
N GLY A 237 -19.52 -7.56 -23.73
CA GLY A 237 -20.75 -6.95 -23.21
C GLY A 237 -20.84 -6.92 -21.69
N SER A 238 -20.15 -7.81 -20.97
CA SER A 238 -20.38 -8.03 -19.53
C SER A 238 -19.46 -7.19 -18.64
N SER A 239 -19.59 -7.33 -17.31
CA SER A 239 -18.77 -6.59 -16.36
C SER A 239 -17.28 -6.85 -16.57
N LYS A 240 -16.48 -5.80 -16.39
CA LYS A 240 -15.02 -5.83 -16.49
C LYS A 240 -14.38 -4.93 -15.45
N ALA A 241 -13.16 -5.25 -15.05
CA ALA A 241 -12.34 -4.44 -14.16
C ALA A 241 -10.85 -4.59 -14.51
N ARG A 242 -10.12 -3.48 -14.56
CA ARG A 242 -8.65 -3.52 -14.72
C ARG A 242 -7.97 -4.07 -13.48
N ILE A 243 -8.52 -3.74 -12.31
CA ILE A 243 -8.14 -4.32 -11.03
C ILE A 243 -9.44 -4.47 -10.22
N GLY A 244 -9.89 -5.68 -9.93
CA GLY A 244 -11.18 -5.84 -9.28
C GLY A 244 -11.62 -7.28 -9.07
N ILE A 245 -12.86 -7.42 -8.62
CA ILE A 245 -13.63 -8.67 -8.54
C ILE A 245 -14.92 -8.54 -9.34
N LEU A 246 -15.31 -9.60 -10.04
CA LEU A 246 -16.59 -9.74 -10.75
C LEU A 246 -17.39 -10.90 -10.15
N SER A 247 -18.71 -10.73 -10.09
CA SER A 247 -19.66 -11.73 -9.61
C SER A 247 -20.97 -11.75 -10.39
N ASN A 248 -21.68 -12.88 -10.29
CA ASN A 248 -23.02 -13.17 -10.81
C ASN A 248 -23.75 -14.16 -9.87
N ASN A 249 -24.96 -14.56 -10.25
CA ASN A 249 -25.76 -15.57 -9.57
C ASN A 249 -25.51 -17.00 -10.09
N GLU A 250 -24.77 -17.18 -11.19
CA GLU A 250 -24.47 -18.50 -11.74
C GLU A 250 -23.15 -19.09 -11.21
N ASN A 251 -23.03 -20.42 -11.19
CA ASN A 251 -21.81 -21.15 -10.76
C ASN A 251 -20.62 -21.04 -11.73
N ASN A 252 -20.66 -20.12 -12.68
CA ASN A 252 -19.62 -19.84 -13.67
C ASN A 252 -19.41 -18.32 -13.78
N CYS A 253 -18.41 -17.87 -14.53
CA CYS A 253 -18.14 -16.45 -14.70
C CYS A 253 -18.57 -15.91 -16.07
N TRP A 254 -19.60 -16.50 -16.67
CA TRP A 254 -20.08 -16.12 -18.00
C TRP A 254 -20.74 -14.75 -18.00
N SER A 255 -21.67 -14.50 -17.07
CA SER A 255 -22.63 -13.40 -17.11
C SER A 255 -22.45 -12.35 -16.01
N CYS A 256 -21.23 -12.13 -15.50
CA CYS A 256 -21.01 -11.20 -14.37
C CYS A 256 -21.60 -9.80 -14.58
N ASP A 257 -22.47 -9.42 -13.65
CA ASP A 257 -23.24 -8.17 -13.63
C ASP A 257 -23.15 -7.43 -12.27
N SER A 258 -22.33 -7.94 -11.35
CA SER A 258 -21.85 -7.21 -10.19
C SER A 258 -20.32 -7.19 -10.10
N ARG A 259 -19.76 -6.10 -9.55
CA ARG A 259 -18.32 -5.87 -9.48
C ARG A 259 -17.90 -4.86 -8.42
N ILE A 260 -16.66 -4.98 -7.96
CA ILE A 260 -15.94 -3.96 -7.20
C ILE A 260 -14.57 -3.79 -7.83
N GLY A 261 -14.12 -2.56 -8.09
CA GLY A 261 -12.77 -2.37 -8.59
C GLY A 261 -12.40 -0.97 -9.06
N PHE A 262 -11.27 -0.94 -9.76
CA PHE A 262 -10.63 0.22 -10.37
C PHE A 262 -10.58 0.01 -11.88
N GLY A 263 -10.94 1.04 -12.64
CA GLY A 263 -11.05 0.94 -14.09
C GLY A 263 -12.10 -0.07 -14.51
N THR A 264 -13.33 0.11 -14.03
CA THR A 264 -14.43 -0.81 -14.33
C THR A 264 -15.29 -0.31 -15.48
N GLY A 265 -16.07 -1.21 -16.06
CA GLY A 265 -16.98 -0.96 -17.17
C GLY A 265 -17.96 -2.11 -17.38
N SER A 266 -19.06 -1.84 -18.08
CA SER A 266 -20.08 -2.84 -18.44
C SER A 266 -20.92 -2.32 -19.61
N PRO A 267 -20.53 -2.62 -20.86
CA PRO A 267 -21.22 -2.08 -22.05
C PRO A 267 -22.69 -2.48 -22.18
N LYS A 268 -23.07 -3.68 -21.70
CA LYS A 268 -24.46 -4.17 -21.75
C LYS A 268 -25.43 -3.35 -20.91
N TRP A 269 -24.94 -2.59 -19.93
CA TRP A 269 -25.78 -1.87 -18.97
C TRP A 269 -25.31 -0.43 -18.81
N ARG A 270 -25.85 0.48 -19.64
CA ARG A 270 -25.45 1.90 -19.73
C ARG A 270 -25.36 2.60 -18.36
N PHE A 271 -26.28 2.30 -17.43
CA PHE A 271 -26.27 2.89 -16.09
C PHE A 271 -25.10 2.40 -15.23
N LEU A 272 -24.74 1.11 -15.32
CA LEU A 272 -23.56 0.54 -14.64
C LEU A 272 -22.26 1.03 -15.29
N ASN A 273 -22.27 1.34 -16.58
CA ASN A 273 -21.07 1.74 -17.32
C ASN A 273 -20.48 3.08 -16.82
N SER A 274 -21.27 3.87 -16.10
CA SER A 274 -20.84 5.17 -15.59
C SER A 274 -19.88 5.11 -14.39
N ASN A 275 -19.75 3.95 -13.73
CA ASN A 275 -18.91 3.79 -12.54
C ASN A 275 -17.54 3.22 -12.92
N THR A 276 -16.49 4.04 -12.85
CA THR A 276 -15.12 3.61 -13.19
C THR A 276 -14.33 3.14 -11.97
N CYS A 277 -14.77 3.47 -10.75
CA CYS A 277 -14.13 3.05 -9.51
C CYS A 277 -15.11 2.99 -8.34
N GLY A 278 -15.25 1.82 -7.73
CA GLY A 278 -16.19 1.57 -6.65
C GLY A 278 -16.93 0.26 -6.85
N ASN A 279 -18.22 0.23 -6.50
CA ASN A 279 -19.07 -0.95 -6.55
C ASN A 279 -20.30 -0.73 -7.43
N SER A 280 -20.56 -1.69 -8.31
CA SER A 280 -21.75 -1.76 -9.13
C SER A 280 -22.37 -3.14 -8.97
N HIS A 281 -23.65 -3.22 -8.63
CA HIS A 281 -24.46 -4.43 -8.67
C HIS A 281 -25.73 -4.12 -9.47
N GLY A 282 -25.95 -4.86 -10.55
CA GLY A 282 -27.11 -4.75 -11.43
C GLY A 282 -28.45 -5.20 -10.82
N TYR A 283 -29.38 -5.45 -11.76
CA TYR A 283 -30.77 -5.98 -11.67
C TYR A 283 -31.46 -5.94 -10.29
N ASP A 284 -31.02 -6.74 -9.33
CA ASP A 284 -31.73 -6.94 -8.06
C ASP A 284 -31.46 -5.85 -7.03
N ALA A 285 -30.19 -5.47 -6.86
CA ALA A 285 -29.77 -4.60 -5.76
C ALA A 285 -29.69 -3.11 -6.13
N LYS A 286 -29.61 -2.78 -7.43
CA LYS A 286 -29.47 -1.41 -7.97
C LYS A 286 -28.38 -0.57 -7.27
N VAL A 287 -27.31 -1.22 -6.81
CA VAL A 287 -26.22 -0.55 -6.06
C VAL A 287 -25.26 0.10 -7.04
N GLN A 288 -25.11 1.42 -6.97
CA GLN A 288 -24.05 2.20 -7.64
C GLN A 288 -23.32 3.07 -6.62
N ILE A 289 -22.17 2.60 -6.16
CA ILE A 289 -21.32 3.33 -5.23
C ILE A 289 -20.06 3.73 -5.97
N LYS A 290 -19.93 5.02 -6.25
CA LYS A 290 -18.76 5.62 -6.87
C LYS A 290 -17.83 6.12 -5.76
N THR A 291 -16.54 5.87 -5.92
CA THR A 291 -15.51 6.21 -4.93
C THR A 291 -14.38 6.96 -5.59
N MET A 292 -13.54 7.60 -4.77
CA MET A 292 -12.23 8.03 -5.21
C MET A 292 -11.21 6.92 -4.93
N GLY A 293 -10.66 6.33 -5.98
CA GLY A 293 -9.67 5.26 -5.91
C GLY A 293 -8.24 5.77 -5.91
N TYR A 294 -7.37 5.14 -5.15
CA TYR A 294 -5.94 5.39 -5.10
C TYR A 294 -5.18 4.09 -5.28
N ILE A 295 -4.17 4.11 -6.15
CA ILE A 295 -3.26 2.99 -6.37
C ILE A 295 -1.85 3.47 -6.05
N LEU A 296 -1.22 2.80 -5.10
CA LEU A 296 0.16 3.05 -4.70
C LEU A 296 0.97 1.75 -4.75
N VAL A 297 2.27 1.85 -4.94
CA VAL A 297 3.17 0.69 -5.09
C VAL A 297 4.39 0.78 -4.18
N GLN A 298 4.90 -0.38 -3.76
CA GLN A 298 6.05 -0.53 -2.86
C GLN A 298 6.92 -1.76 -3.21
#